data_AF-A0A1W2H743-F1
#
_entry.id   AF-A0A1W2H743-F1
#
_cell.length_a   1.000
_cell.length_b   1.000
_cell.length_c   1.000
_cell.angle_alpha   90.00
_cell.angle_beta   90.00
_cell.angle_gamma   90.00
#
_symmetry.space_group_name_H-M   'P 1'
#
loop_
_entity.id
_entity.type
_entity.pdbx_description
1 polymer ?
#
loop_
_entity_poly.entity_id
_entity_poly.type
_entity_poly.pdbx_seq_one_letter_code
_entity_poly.pdbx_strand_id
1 'polypeptide(L)'
;MKDTESEKETGEEQKKKKGKSLIQKERTRTAFERLQLAWIRAALTLMAIGIGALEYYFNRIEAGKAPFLKLVTGSELGLFLIITSSVILSLATIQHIKSMAKLKEYFPEMRYSVATVLSILVLALSFLLFLMMSLRL
;
A
#
# COMPACT_ATOMS: atom_id res chain seq x y z
N MET A 1 -41.17 -35.63 -19.41
CA MET A 1 -40.75 -35.68 -17.98
C MET A 1 -39.24 -35.86 -17.83
N LYS A 2 -38.56 -36.58 -18.74
CA LYS A 2 -37.08 -36.68 -18.80
C LYS A 2 -36.38 -35.38 -19.22
N ASP A 3 -37.01 -34.56 -20.05
CA ASP A 3 -36.38 -33.34 -20.59
C ASP A 3 -36.26 -32.21 -19.56
N THR A 4 -37.15 -32.18 -18.56
CA THR A 4 -37.19 -31.18 -17.50
C THR A 4 -36.13 -31.40 -16.41
N GLU A 5 -35.62 -32.63 -16.27
CA GLU A 5 -34.55 -33.00 -15.33
C GLU A 5 -33.16 -32.66 -15.90
N SER A 6 -32.94 -32.93 -17.19
CA SER A 6 -31.71 -32.59 -17.93
C SER A 6 -31.44 -31.08 -17.97
N GLU A 7 -32.48 -30.26 -18.21
CA GLU A 7 -32.35 -28.79 -18.20
C GLU A 7 -32.03 -28.24 -16.80
N LYS A 8 -32.57 -28.86 -15.74
CA LYS A 8 -32.29 -28.47 -14.34
C LYS A 8 -30.86 -28.82 -13.93
N GLU A 9 -30.38 -30.01 -14.25
CA GLU A 9 -28.99 -30.42 -13.97
C GLU A 9 -27.97 -29.53 -14.72
N THR A 10 -28.26 -29.20 -15.98
CA THR A 10 -27.43 -28.31 -16.79
C THR A 10 -27.39 -26.89 -16.21
N GLY A 11 -28.53 -26.39 -15.69
CA GLY A 11 -28.63 -25.09 -15.03
C GLY A 11 -27.86 -25.00 -13.70
N GLU A 12 -27.90 -26.07 -12.89
CA GLU A 12 -27.17 -26.14 -11.62
C GLU A 12 -25.65 -26.21 -11.81
N GLU A 13 -25.16 -26.99 -12.77
CA GLU A 13 -23.74 -27.04 -13.08
C GLU A 13 -23.19 -25.69 -13.55
N GLN A 14 -23.95 -24.99 -14.40
CA GLN A 14 -23.57 -23.67 -14.88
C GLN A 14 -23.55 -22.65 -13.73
N LYS A 15 -24.53 -22.69 -12.81
CA LYS A 15 -24.52 -21.87 -11.59
C LYS A 15 -23.30 -22.15 -10.73
N LYS A 16 -22.94 -23.42 -10.54
CA LYS A 16 -21.78 -23.83 -9.73
C LYS A 16 -20.46 -23.39 -10.37
N LYS A 17 -20.32 -23.50 -11.70
CA LYS A 17 -19.16 -23.01 -12.47
C LYS A 17 -19.04 -21.47 -12.37
N LYS A 18 -20.15 -20.73 -12.51
CA LYS A 18 -20.18 -19.27 -12.33
C LYS A 18 -19.82 -18.86 -10.90
N GLY A 19 -20.38 -19.53 -9.88
CA GLY A 19 -20.04 -19.28 -8.48
C GLY A 19 -18.55 -19.51 -8.19
N LYS A 20 -17.97 -20.60 -8.70
CA LYS A 20 -16.53 -20.88 -8.58
C LYS A 20 -15.67 -19.81 -9.23
N SER A 21 -16.07 -19.26 -10.38
CA SER A 21 -15.29 -18.21 -11.06
C SER A 21 -15.35 -16.88 -10.31
N LEU A 22 -16.51 -16.52 -9.74
CA LEU A 22 -16.67 -15.33 -8.90
C LEU A 22 -15.80 -15.40 -7.63
N ILE A 23 -15.82 -16.55 -6.94
CA ILE A 23 -15.00 -16.76 -5.73
C ILE A 23 -13.51 -16.65 -6.07
N GLN A 24 -13.07 -17.18 -7.21
CA GLN A 24 -11.67 -17.05 -7.64
C GLN A 24 -11.27 -15.61 -7.91
N LYS A 25 -12.13 -14.82 -8.58
CA LYS A 25 -11.88 -13.39 -8.83
C LYS A 25 -11.78 -12.59 -7.54
N GLU A 26 -12.67 -12.82 -6.57
CA GLU A 26 -12.61 -12.18 -5.24
C GLU A 26 -11.35 -12.57 -4.45
N ARG A 27 -10.89 -13.83 -4.56
CA ARG A 27 -9.63 -14.26 -3.94
C ARG A 27 -8.44 -13.49 -4.52
N THR A 28 -8.37 -13.34 -5.84
CA THR A 28 -7.32 -12.56 -6.51
C THR A 28 -7.34 -11.10 -6.08
N ARG A 29 -8.52 -10.47 -6.07
CA ARG A 29 -8.68 -9.11 -5.56
C ARG A 29 -8.19 -8.97 -4.12
N THR A 30 -8.63 -9.86 -3.24
CA THR A 30 -8.24 -9.83 -1.82
C THR A 30 -6.73 -10.05 -1.64
N ALA A 31 -6.10 -10.85 -2.51
CA ALA A 31 -4.65 -11.01 -2.50
C ALA A 31 -3.92 -9.70 -2.84
N PHE A 32 -4.38 -8.97 -3.86
CA PHE A 32 -3.83 -7.66 -4.21
C PHE A 32 -4.03 -6.61 -3.10
N GLU A 33 -5.22 -6.56 -2.47
CA GLU A 33 -5.46 -5.69 -1.30
C GLU A 33 -4.48 -5.98 -0.15
N ARG A 34 -4.29 -7.26 0.19
CA ARG A 34 -3.34 -7.65 1.26
C ARG A 34 -1.91 -7.28 0.93
N LEU A 35 -1.51 -7.43 -0.33
CA LEU A 35 -0.17 -7.04 -0.78
C LEU A 35 0.03 -5.53 -0.65
N GLN A 36 -0.95 -4.71 -1.07
CA GLN A 36 -0.89 -3.27 -0.94
C GLN A 36 -0.83 -2.83 0.53
N LEU A 37 -1.64 -3.44 1.40
CA LEU A 37 -1.59 -3.19 2.85
C LEU A 37 -0.25 -3.60 3.47
N ALA A 38 0.41 -4.63 2.93
CA ALA A 38 1.75 -5.01 3.37
C ALA A 38 2.80 -3.96 2.99
N TRP A 39 2.73 -3.41 1.78
CA TRP A 39 3.59 -2.29 1.37
C TRP A 39 3.33 -1.02 2.18
N ILE A 40 2.06 -0.70 2.46
CA ILE A 40 1.70 0.42 3.34
C ILE A 40 2.35 0.26 4.72
N ARG A 41 2.28 -0.94 5.30
CA ARG A 41 2.92 -1.21 6.60
C ARG A 41 4.43 -1.03 6.55
N ALA A 42 5.10 -1.57 5.52
CA ALA A 42 6.54 -1.41 5.36
C ALA A 42 6.93 0.07 5.23
N ALA A 43 6.17 0.85 4.44
CA ALA A 43 6.39 2.28 4.28
C ALA A 43 6.20 3.05 5.61
N LEU A 44 5.14 2.75 6.36
CA LEU A 44 4.89 3.36 7.68
C LEU A 44 6.01 3.04 8.68
N THR A 45 6.52 1.80 8.70
CA THR A 45 7.64 1.43 9.58
C THR A 45 8.90 2.21 9.21
N LEU A 46 9.25 2.28 7.92
CA LEU A 46 10.42 3.06 7.47
C LEU A 46 10.27 4.54 7.82
N MET A 47 9.07 5.09 7.63
CA MET A 47 8.75 6.48 7.96
C MET A 47 8.87 6.75 9.46
N ALA A 48 8.31 5.88 10.31
CA ALA A 48 8.40 6.01 11.77
C ALA A 48 9.85 5.97 12.26
N ILE A 49 10.67 5.09 11.69
CA ILE A 49 12.11 5.04 11.98
C ILE A 49 12.79 6.34 11.52
N GLY A 50 12.43 6.86 10.34
CA GLY A 50 12.97 8.11 9.82
C GLY A 50 12.65 9.32 10.71
N ILE A 51 11.40 9.42 11.18
CA ILE A 51 10.96 10.47 12.13
C ILE A 51 11.72 10.33 13.46
N GLY A 52 11.83 9.10 14.00
CA GLY A 52 12.57 8.87 15.24
C GLY A 52 14.06 9.22 15.12
N ALA A 53 14.68 8.96 13.96
CA ALA A 53 16.06 9.36 13.69
C ALA A 53 16.23 10.89 13.65
N LEU A 54 15.28 11.61 13.04
CA LEU A 54 15.25 13.07 13.03
C LEU A 54 15.09 13.65 14.43
N GLU A 55 14.10 13.18 15.18
CA GLU A 55 13.82 13.66 16.54
C GLU A 55 15.00 13.41 17.48
N TYR A 56 15.59 12.22 17.42
CA TYR A 56 16.78 11.90 18.18
C TYR A 56 17.96 12.83 17.85
N TYR A 57 18.13 13.17 16.57
CA TYR A 57 19.16 14.09 16.13
C TYR A 57 18.95 15.50 16.66
N PHE A 58 17.75 16.07 16.48
CA PHE A 58 17.44 17.42 16.97
C PHE A 58 17.60 17.53 18.48
N ASN A 59 17.08 16.57 19.25
CA ASN A 59 17.22 16.54 20.71
C ASN A 59 18.69 16.50 21.16
N ARG A 60 19.58 15.84 20.40
CA ARG A 60 21.01 15.82 20.72
C ARG A 60 21.71 17.14 20.44
N ILE A 61 21.37 17.77 19.31
CA ILE A 61 21.93 19.09 18.95
C ILE A 61 21.50 20.14 19.96
N GLU A 62 20.23 20.17 20.35
CA GLU A 62 19.71 21.06 21.40
C GLU A 62 20.40 20.82 22.75
N ALA A 63 20.72 19.57 23.07
CA ALA A 63 21.47 19.22 24.28
C ALA A 63 22.98 19.50 24.21
N GLY A 64 23.49 20.12 23.13
CA GLY A 64 24.91 20.42 22.94
C GLY A 64 25.80 19.18 22.82
N LYS A 65 25.23 18.01 22.53
CA LYS A 65 25.96 16.74 22.45
C LYS A 65 26.52 16.54 21.05
N ALA A 66 27.75 16.03 20.97
CA ALA A 66 28.36 15.69 19.69
C ALA A 66 27.49 14.69 18.88
N PRO A 67 27.48 14.79 17.54
CA PRO A 67 26.79 13.83 16.67
C PRO A 67 27.28 12.41 16.94
N PHE A 68 26.37 11.42 16.91
CA PHE A 68 26.71 10.02 17.12
C PHE A 68 27.53 9.43 15.95
N LEU A 69 27.23 9.88 14.73
CA LEU A 69 27.97 9.55 13.51
C LEU A 69 28.63 10.83 12.99
N LYS A 70 29.94 10.77 12.73
CA LYS A 70 30.71 11.89 12.16
C LYS A 70 30.50 12.07 10.65
N LEU A 71 30.05 11.01 9.96
CA LEU A 71 29.96 10.97 8.50
C LEU A 71 28.54 11.18 7.96
N VAL A 72 27.51 10.82 8.73
CA VAL A 72 26.12 10.98 8.32
C VAL A 72 25.34 11.61 9.45
N THR A 73 24.71 12.74 9.15
CA THR A 73 23.91 13.47 10.12
C THR A 73 22.59 12.71 10.35
N GLY A 74 22.10 12.62 11.59
CA GLY A 74 20.82 11.93 11.85
C GLY A 74 19.64 12.54 11.08
N SER A 75 19.74 13.84 10.75
CA SER A 75 18.83 14.53 9.83
C SER A 75 18.83 13.95 8.41
N GLU A 76 20.01 13.68 7.84
CA GLU A 76 20.15 13.10 6.50
C GLU A 76 19.61 11.67 6.45
N LEU A 77 19.89 10.87 7.48
CA LEU A 77 19.36 9.50 7.60
C LEU A 77 17.84 9.49 7.68
N GLY A 78 17.25 10.35 8.51
CA GLY A 78 15.81 10.40 8.66
C GLY A 78 15.11 10.91 7.39
N LEU A 79 15.67 11.93 6.74
CA LEU A 79 15.18 12.41 5.44
C LEU A 79 15.27 11.31 4.38
N PHE A 80 16.39 10.61 4.31
CA PHE A 80 16.59 9.50 3.39
C PHE A 80 15.55 8.39 3.59
N LEU A 81 15.25 8.03 4.84
CA LEU A 81 14.24 7.02 5.18
C LEU A 81 12.83 7.47 4.77
N ILE A 82 12.46 8.73 5.02
CA ILE A 82 11.17 9.28 4.62
C ILE A 82 11.03 9.26 3.09
N ILE A 83 12.04 9.75 2.35
CA ILE A 83 12.04 9.73 0.88
C ILE A 83 11.94 8.30 0.35
N THR A 84 12.75 7.39 0.89
CA THR A 84 12.75 5.98 0.49
C THR A 84 11.39 5.33 0.71
N SER A 85 10.76 5.59 1.87
CA SER A 85 9.42 5.08 2.16
C SER A 85 8.37 5.58 1.16
N SER A 86 8.45 6.86 0.78
CA SER A 86 7.55 7.49 -0.20
C SER A 86 7.72 6.89 -1.60
N VAL A 87 8.97 6.66 -2.03
CA VAL A 87 9.27 6.04 -3.33
C VAL A 87 8.74 4.60 -3.38
N ILE A 88 9.03 3.79 -2.36
CA ILE A 88 8.55 2.40 -2.28
C ILE A 88 7.02 2.37 -2.33
N LEU A 89 6.35 3.21 -1.54
CA LEU A 89 4.90 3.25 -1.49
C LEU A 89 4.30 3.74 -2.81
N SER A 90 4.93 4.71 -3.48
CA SER A 90 4.50 5.21 -4.78
C SER A 90 4.53 4.10 -5.84
N LEU A 91 5.64 3.36 -5.92
CA LEU A 91 5.79 2.24 -6.84
C LEU A 91 4.77 1.13 -6.56
N ALA A 92 4.59 0.75 -5.29
CA ALA A 92 3.58 -0.23 -4.88
C ALA A 92 2.16 0.21 -5.27
N THR A 93 1.84 1.50 -5.06
CA THR A 93 0.54 2.08 -5.42
C THR A 93 0.28 2.02 -6.92
N ILE A 94 1.27 2.41 -7.73
CA ILE A 94 1.16 2.35 -9.20
C ILE A 94 0.93 0.90 -9.64
N GLN A 95 1.68 -0.05 -9.08
CA GLN A 95 1.50 -1.47 -9.36
C GLN A 95 0.09 -1.94 -8.98
N HIS A 96 -0.40 -1.59 -7.80
CA HIS A 96 -1.74 -1.96 -7.32
C HIS A 96 -2.85 -1.38 -8.19
N ILE A 97 -2.77 -0.11 -8.58
CA ILE A 97 -3.73 0.52 -9.49
C ILE A 97 -3.76 -0.20 -10.84
N LYS A 98 -2.59 -0.52 -11.42
CA LYS A 98 -2.50 -1.27 -12.68
C LYS A 98 -3.08 -2.68 -12.55
N SER A 99 -2.79 -3.39 -11.46
CA SER A 99 -3.32 -4.73 -11.19
C SER A 99 -4.84 -4.71 -10.99
N MET A 100 -5.37 -3.72 -10.27
CA MET A 100 -6.82 -3.53 -10.09
C MET A 100 -7.51 -3.17 -11.39
N ALA A 101 -6.95 -2.27 -12.19
CA ALA A 101 -7.50 -1.88 -13.50
C ALA A 101 -7.61 -3.10 -14.42
N LYS A 102 -6.54 -3.90 -14.52
CA LYS A 102 -6.55 -5.15 -15.30
C LYS A 102 -7.59 -6.14 -14.77
N LEU A 103 -7.74 -6.28 -13.45
CA LEU A 103 -8.72 -7.20 -12.88
C LEU A 103 -10.17 -6.72 -13.13
N LYS A 104 -10.41 -5.40 -13.20
CA LYS A 104 -11.72 -4.80 -13.46
C LYS A 104 -12.25 -5.14 -14.85
N GLU A 105 -11.38 -5.30 -15.85
CA GLU A 105 -11.77 -5.76 -17.20
C GLU A 105 -12.47 -7.12 -17.17
N TYR A 106 -12.05 -8.02 -16.28
CA TYR A 106 -12.61 -9.37 -16.14
C TYR A 106 -13.67 -9.46 -15.03
N PHE A 107 -13.77 -8.44 -14.18
CA PHE A 107 -14.67 -8.41 -13.04
C PHE A 107 -15.24 -6.98 -12.84
N PRO A 108 -16.23 -6.58 -13.64
CA PRO A 108 -16.74 -5.21 -13.65
C PRO A 108 -17.51 -4.83 -12.37
N GLU A 109 -18.15 -5.79 -11.72
CA GLU A 109 -18.90 -5.68 -10.45
C GLU A 109 -17.98 -5.47 -9.21
N MET A 110 -16.68 -5.27 -9.42
CA MET A 110 -15.70 -5.21 -8.35
C MET A 110 -15.87 -3.95 -7.49
N ARG A 111 -15.89 -4.14 -6.16
CA ARG A 111 -15.92 -3.05 -5.18
C ARG A 111 -14.63 -2.22 -5.19
N TYR A 112 -14.75 -0.96 -4.78
CA TYR A 112 -13.61 -0.05 -4.60
C TYR A 112 -12.54 -0.62 -3.66
N SER A 113 -11.29 -0.23 -3.92
CA SER A 113 -10.12 -0.65 -3.16
C SER A 113 -9.85 0.31 -2.00
N VAL A 114 -9.92 -0.23 -0.77
CA VAL A 114 -9.62 0.53 0.45
C VAL A 114 -8.11 0.76 0.59
N ALA A 115 -7.29 -0.20 0.14
CA ALA A 115 -5.84 -0.07 0.19
C ALA A 115 -5.32 1.09 -0.69
N THR A 116 -5.96 1.38 -1.83
CA THR A 116 -5.60 2.54 -2.65
C THR A 116 -5.80 3.85 -1.90
N VAL A 117 -6.95 4.01 -1.23
CA VAL A 117 -7.28 5.22 -0.47
C VAL A 117 -6.27 5.43 0.66
N LEU A 118 -6.00 4.37 1.44
CA LEU A 118 -4.98 4.40 2.49
C LEU A 118 -3.59 4.76 1.95
N SER A 119 -3.22 4.20 0.80
CA SER A 119 -1.91 4.49 0.20
C SER A 119 -1.77 5.97 -0.18
N ILE A 120 -2.81 6.55 -0.77
CA ILE A 120 -2.84 7.98 -1.11
C ILE A 120 -2.72 8.84 0.15
N LEU A 121 -3.44 8.49 1.23
CA LEU A 121 -3.35 9.21 2.50
C LEU A 121 -1.93 9.17 3.09
N VAL A 122 -1.27 8.00 3.07
CA VAL A 122 0.11 7.85 3.58
C VAL A 122 1.12 8.56 2.68
N LEU A 123 0.91 8.57 1.35
CA LEU A 123 1.73 9.36 0.44
C LEU A 123 1.57 10.86 0.67
N ALA A 124 0.33 11.33 0.88
CA ALA A 124 0.06 12.72 1.21
C ALA A 124 0.73 13.12 2.54
N LEU A 125 0.71 12.23 3.55
CA LEU A 125 1.42 12.44 4.80
C LEU A 125 2.94 12.51 4.60
N SER A 126 3.51 11.58 3.82
CA SER A 126 4.94 11.60 3.46
C SER A 126 5.33 12.93 2.82
N PHE A 127 4.51 13.41 1.88
CA PHE A 127 4.75 14.65 1.17
C PHE A 127 4.64 15.87 2.09
N LEU A 128 3.66 15.89 2.99
CA LEU A 128 3.50 16.96 3.98
C LEU A 128 4.71 17.03 4.93
N LEU A 129 5.20 15.88 5.40
CA LEU A 129 6.40 15.81 6.25
C LEU A 129 7.64 16.33 5.51
N PHE A 130 7.82 15.91 4.25
CA PHE A 130 8.89 16.40 3.40
C PHE A 130 8.81 17.93 3.22
N LEU A 131 7.63 18.47 2.93
CA LEU A 131 7.41 19.90 2.75
C LEU A 131 7.70 20.70 4.03
N MET A 132 7.20 20.24 5.19
CA MET A 132 7.49 20.89 6.47
C MET A 132 8.99 20.93 6.75
N MET A 133 9.71 19.85 6.47
CA MET A 133 11.15 19.80 6.69
C MET A 133 11.90 20.73 5.73
N SER A 134 11.53 20.75 4.45
CA SER A 134 12.11 21.69 3.48
C SER A 134 11.84 23.16 3.80
N LEU A 135 10.72 23.47 4.46
CA LEU A 135 10.40 24.84 4.89
C LEU A 135 11.15 25.27 6.17
N ARG A 136 11.57 24.29 6.99
CA ARG A 136 12.32 24.52 8.24
C ARG A 136 13.83 24.65 8.02
N LEU A 137 14.34 24.10 6.93
CA LEU A 137 15.76 24.16 6.55
C LEU A 137 16.10 25.54 5.95
#